data_AF-A0A972PIY9-F1
#
_entry.id   AF-A0A972PIY9-F1
#
_cell.length_a   1.000
_cell.length_b   1.000
_cell.length_c   1.000
_cell.angle_alpha   90.00
_cell.angle_beta   90.00
_cell.angle_gamma   90.00
#
_symmetry.space_group_name_H-M   'P 1'
#
loop_
_entity.id
_entity.type
_entity.pdbx_description
1 polymer ?
#
loop_
_entity_poly.entity_id
_entity_poly.type
_entity_poly.pdbx_seq_one_letter_code
_entity_poly.pdbx_strand_id
1 'polypeptide(L)'
;MVESTINAQTRGRLKEERLAEMLRNMKFNKKYAAQIFNFFTDVPLQDVAKFASRHGVSDEVLAAYYERYIREIYPNPDFEEMVYLDVEETL
;
A
#
# COMPACT_ATOMS: atom_id res chain seq x y z
N MET A 1 -6.77 -10.94 4.63
CA MET A 1 -6.06 -11.46 3.44
C MET A 1 -4.78 -10.68 3.24
N VAL A 2 -4.81 -9.35 3.29
CA VAL A 2 -3.61 -8.49 3.27
C VAL A 2 -2.50 -8.99 4.18
N GLU A 3 -2.76 -9.21 5.48
CA GLU A 3 -1.70 -9.65 6.39
C GLU A 3 -1.04 -10.97 5.98
N SER A 4 -1.83 -11.92 5.48
CA SER A 4 -1.33 -13.22 5.04
C SER A 4 -0.47 -13.06 3.78
N THR A 5 -0.91 -12.26 2.82
CA THR A 5 -0.18 -12.00 1.57
C THR A 5 1.14 -11.29 1.82
N ILE A 6 1.14 -10.17 2.56
CA ILE A 6 2.36 -9.38 2.76
C ILE A 6 3.42 -10.16 3.55
N ASN A 7 3.02 -11.08 4.42
CA ASN A 7 3.96 -11.84 5.25
C ASN A 7 4.37 -13.19 4.65
N ALA A 8 3.77 -13.63 3.53
CA ALA A 8 3.91 -14.98 2.99
C ALA A 8 5.37 -15.45 2.82
N GLN A 9 6.28 -14.53 2.47
CA GLN A 9 7.69 -14.83 2.17
C GLN A 9 8.65 -14.30 3.24
N THR A 10 8.16 -13.88 4.41
CA THR A 10 8.98 -13.21 5.43
C THR A 10 8.93 -13.92 6.77
N ARG A 11 10.05 -13.94 7.49
CA ARG A 11 10.11 -14.53 8.85
C ARG A 11 9.50 -13.62 9.92
N GLY A 12 9.56 -12.30 9.70
CA GLY A 12 9.03 -11.31 10.64
C GLY A 12 7.61 -10.92 10.27
N ARG A 13 6.69 -10.99 11.23
CA ARG A 13 5.29 -10.57 11.01
C ARG A 13 5.17 -9.04 11.05
N LEU A 14 4.60 -8.46 10.01
CA LEU A 14 4.05 -7.12 9.98
C LEU A 14 2.52 -7.21 10.15
N LYS A 15 2.00 -6.60 11.21
CA LYS A 15 0.55 -6.49 11.40
C LYS A 15 -0.04 -5.43 10.49
N GLU A 16 -1.29 -5.62 10.08
CA GLU A 16 -1.99 -4.64 9.24
C GLU A 16 -2.09 -3.26 9.89
N GLU A 17 -2.37 -3.18 11.19
CA GLU A 17 -2.49 -1.88 11.89
C GLU A 17 -1.16 -1.12 11.85
N ARG A 18 -0.05 -1.86 11.93
CA ARG A 18 1.29 -1.27 11.86
C ARG A 18 1.62 -0.81 10.44
N LEU A 19 1.21 -1.57 9.42
CA LEU A 19 1.33 -1.13 8.03
C LEU A 19 0.50 0.15 7.81
N ALA A 20 -0.74 0.19 8.26
CA ALA A 20 -1.61 1.35 8.13
C ALA A 20 -1.03 2.59 8.82
N GLU A 21 -0.45 2.43 10.01
CA GLU A 21 0.28 3.50 10.70
C GLU A 21 1.49 3.98 9.89
N MET A 22 2.23 3.07 9.26
CA MET A 22 3.38 3.43 8.43
C MET A 22 2.96 4.21 7.18
N LEU A 23 1.87 3.79 6.53
CA LEU A 23 1.30 4.49 5.36
C LEU A 23 0.88 5.91 5.74
N ARG A 24 0.02 6.07 6.76
CA ARG A 24 -0.46 7.40 7.21
C ARG A 24 0.66 8.35 7.63
N ASN A 25 1.71 7.82 8.25
CA ASN A 25 2.84 8.64 8.71
C ASN A 25 3.93 8.81 7.65
N MET A 26 3.75 8.29 6.43
CA MET A 26 4.76 8.31 5.37
C MET A 26 6.12 7.75 5.85
N LYS A 27 6.08 6.64 6.61
CA LYS A 27 7.26 6.02 7.22
C LYS A 27 7.64 4.72 6.52
N PHE A 28 8.70 4.77 5.73
CA PHE A 28 9.31 3.57 5.17
C PHE A 28 10.27 2.91 6.18
N ASN A 29 9.99 1.67 6.57
CA ASN A 29 10.87 0.89 7.45
C ASN A 29 11.52 -0.26 6.67
N LYS A 30 12.84 -0.18 6.47
CA LYS A 30 13.62 -1.18 5.72
C LYS A 30 13.48 -2.61 6.27
N LYS A 31 13.22 -2.78 7.58
CA LYS A 31 12.95 -4.09 8.19
C LYS A 31 11.74 -4.78 7.56
N TYR A 32 10.78 -4.00 7.10
CA TYR A 32 9.53 -4.46 6.52
C TYR A 32 9.44 -4.21 5.01
N ALA A 33 10.56 -3.94 4.34
CA ALA A 33 10.56 -3.54 2.93
C ALA A 33 9.85 -4.55 2.02
N ALA A 34 10.12 -5.85 2.19
CA ALA A 34 9.44 -6.89 1.41
C ALA A 34 7.92 -6.88 1.61
N GLN A 35 7.46 -6.81 2.87
CA GLN A 35 6.03 -6.75 3.16
C GLN A 35 5.36 -5.49 2.59
N ILE A 36 6.07 -4.35 2.62
CA ILE A 36 5.59 -3.10 2.04
C ILE A 36 5.49 -3.24 0.52
N PHE A 37 6.51 -3.77 -0.16
CA PHE A 37 6.44 -3.97 -1.61
C PHE A 37 5.30 -4.92 -1.99
N ASN A 38 5.18 -6.06 -1.30
CA ASN A 38 4.12 -7.03 -1.54
C ASN A 38 2.72 -6.42 -1.33
N PHE A 39 2.56 -5.42 -0.47
CA PHE A 39 1.28 -4.70 -0.33
C PHE A 39 0.85 -4.01 -1.63
N PHE A 40 1.80 -3.48 -2.40
CA PHE A 40 1.53 -2.75 -3.64
C PHE A 40 1.64 -3.62 -4.90
N THR A 41 2.21 -4.83 -4.81
CA THR A 41 2.40 -5.71 -5.97
C THR A 41 1.57 -6.99 -5.92
N ASP A 42 1.39 -7.58 -4.74
CA ASP A 42 0.88 -8.96 -4.61
C ASP A 42 -0.50 -9.00 -3.93
N VAL A 43 -0.89 -7.94 -3.22
CA VAL A 43 -2.21 -7.86 -2.62
C VAL A 43 -3.23 -7.50 -3.71
N PRO A 44 -4.31 -8.29 -3.88
CA PRO A 44 -5.38 -7.95 -4.81
C PRO A 44 -5.96 -6.56 -4.52
N LEU A 45 -6.19 -5.75 -5.55
CA LEU A 45 -6.64 -4.35 -5.39
C LEU A 45 -7.93 -4.22 -4.57
N GLN A 46 -8.87 -5.14 -4.74
CA GLN A 46 -10.08 -5.22 -3.92
C GLN A 46 -9.80 -5.35 -2.41
N ASP A 47 -8.70 -6.01 -2.03
CA ASP A 47 -8.29 -6.16 -0.64
C ASP A 47 -7.49 -4.96 -0.15
N VAL A 48 -6.74 -4.29 -1.05
CA VAL A 48 -6.13 -2.99 -0.78
C VAL A 48 -7.22 -1.96 -0.46
N ALA A 49 -8.26 -1.84 -1.29
CA ALA A 49 -9.38 -0.93 -1.07
C ALA A 49 -10.12 -1.23 0.26
N LYS A 50 -10.38 -2.52 0.55
CA LYS A 50 -10.97 -2.92 1.84
C LYS A 50 -10.06 -2.58 3.03
N PHE A 51 -8.75 -2.78 2.89
CA PHE A 51 -7.77 -2.41 3.90
C PHE A 51 -7.78 -0.90 4.15
N ALA A 52 -7.78 -0.11 3.07
CA ALA A 52 -7.79 1.35 3.09
C ALA A 52 -9.02 1.88 3.83
N SER A 53 -10.20 1.40 3.43
CA SER A 53 -11.48 1.71 4.09
C SER A 53 -11.50 1.31 5.56
N ARG A 54 -11.08 0.08 5.89
CA ARG A 54 -11.09 -0.43 7.27
C ARG A 54 -10.16 0.33 8.20
N HIS A 55 -8.99 0.73 7.72
CA HIS A 55 -7.97 1.35 8.55
C HIS A 55 -7.96 2.87 8.43
N GLY A 56 -8.81 3.48 7.61
CA GLY A 56 -8.82 4.93 7.38
C GLY A 56 -7.53 5.42 6.73
N VAL A 57 -7.10 4.74 5.68
CA VAL A 57 -6.02 5.20 4.79
C VAL A 57 -6.71 5.69 3.52
N SER A 58 -6.58 6.96 3.17
CA SER A 58 -7.21 7.51 1.98
C SER A 58 -6.39 7.21 0.72
N ASP A 59 -7.01 7.35 -0.44
CA ASP A 59 -6.35 7.09 -1.73
C ASP A 59 -5.19 8.07 -1.96
N GLU A 60 -5.28 9.32 -1.48
CA GLU A 60 -4.17 10.27 -1.55
C GLU A 60 -2.97 9.83 -0.71
N VAL A 61 -3.21 9.20 0.44
CA VAL A 61 -2.12 8.63 1.27
C VAL A 61 -1.48 7.44 0.57
N LEU A 62 -2.29 6.57 -0.04
CA LEU A 62 -1.82 5.43 -0.80
C LEU A 62 -1.00 5.86 -2.02
N ALA A 63 -1.53 6.77 -2.82
CA ALA A 63 -0.88 7.43 -3.95
C ALA A 63 0.46 8.06 -3.53
N ALA A 64 0.46 8.92 -2.51
CA ALA A 64 1.67 9.61 -2.07
C ALA A 64 2.75 8.63 -1.57
N TYR A 65 2.35 7.59 -0.84
CA TYR A 65 3.28 6.57 -0.36
C TYR A 65 3.86 5.75 -1.51
N TYR A 66 3.00 5.35 -2.45
CA TYR A 66 3.36 4.59 -3.64
C TYR A 66 4.36 5.37 -4.50
N GLU A 67 4.04 6.61 -4.84
CA GLU A 67 4.91 7.50 -5.63
C GLU A 67 6.28 7.66 -4.97
N ARG A 68 6.31 7.89 -3.65
CA ARG A 68 7.54 8.20 -2.92
C ARG A 68 8.48 7.02 -2.75
N TYR A 69 7.95 5.80 -2.59
CA TYR A 69 8.75 4.67 -2.12
C TYR A 69 8.71 3.43 -3.01
N ILE A 70 7.75 3.34 -3.92
CA ILE A 70 7.42 2.08 -4.60
C ILE A 70 7.49 2.23 -6.11
N ARG A 71 6.86 3.25 -6.68
CA ARG A 71 6.63 3.41 -8.13
C ARG A 71 7.89 3.27 -8.98
N GLU A 72 9.00 3.89 -8.56
CA GLU A 72 10.27 3.82 -9.28
C GLU A 72 10.83 2.39 -9.38
N ILE A 73 10.54 1.55 -8.38
CA ILE A 73 11.05 0.18 -8.28
C ILE A 73 10.06 -0.82 -8.89
N TYR A 74 8.77 -0.63 -8.62
CA TYR A 74 7.67 -1.52 -9.01
C TYR A 74 6.46 -0.72 -9.52
N PRO A 75 6.48 -0.27 -10.78
CA PRO A 75 5.32 0.36 -11.41
C PRO A 75 4.16 -0.64 -11.49
N ASN A 76 2.94 -0.19 -11.16
CA ASN A 76 1.73 -0.99 -11.12
C ASN A 76 0.55 -0.15 -11.68
N PRO A 77 0.31 -0.19 -13.00
CA PRO A 77 -0.73 0.62 -13.65
C PRO A 77 -2.12 0.41 -13.08
N ASP A 78 -2.47 -0.82 -12.68
CA ASP A 78 -3.81 -1.10 -12.13
C ASP A 78 -3.99 -0.45 -10.74
N PHE A 79 -2.92 -0.41 -9.94
CA PHE A 79 -2.93 0.33 -8.67
C PHE A 79 -2.95 1.85 -8.92
N GLU A 80 -2.19 2.34 -9.89
CA GLU A 80 -2.18 3.75 -10.28
C GLU A 80 -3.58 4.20 -10.72
N GLU A 81 -4.27 3.43 -11.55
CA GLU A 81 -5.66 3.68 -11.95
C GLU A 81 -6.58 3.76 -10.72
N MET A 82 -6.46 2.81 -9.78
CA MET A 82 -7.26 2.78 -8.55
C MET A 82 -7.10 4.05 -7.69
N VAL A 83 -5.92 4.65 -7.62
CA VAL A 83 -5.64 5.78 -6.70
C VAL A 83 -5.59 7.15 -7.38
N TYR A 84 -5.57 7.22 -8.72
CA TYR A 84 -5.47 8.47 -9.47
C TYR A 84 -6.75 8.85 -10.22
N LEU A 85 -7.69 7.92 -10.45
CA LEU A 85 -8.90 8.20 -11.24
C LEU A 85 -9.82 9.30 -10.65
N ASP A 86 -9.82 9.53 -9.34
CA ASP A 86 -10.62 10.59 -8.71
C ASP A 86 -9.88 11.94 -8.56
N VAL A 87 -8.58 11.99 -8.86
CA VAL A 87 -7.76 13.21 -8.67
C VAL A 87 -7.85 14.15 -9.89
N GLU A 88 -8.20 13.64 -11.07
CA GLU A 88 -8.27 14.43 -12.30
C GLU A 88 -9.60 15.20 -12.51
N GLU A 89 -10.68 14.89 -11.78
CA GLU A 89 -11.95 15.65 -11.89
C GLU A 89 -11.99 16.96 -11.07
N THR A 90 -10.91 17.30 -10.34
CA THR A 90 -10.85 18.51 -9.49
C THR A 90 -9.85 19.59 -9.97
N LEU A 91 -9.34 19.48 -11.22
CA LEU A 91 -8.47 20.49 -11.85
C LEU A 91 -9.11 21.16 -13.07
#